data_AF-A0A432RSJ8-F1
#
_entry.id   AF-A0A432RSJ8-F1
#
_cell.length_a   1.000
_cell.length_b   1.000
_cell.length_c   1.000
_cell.angle_alpha   90.00
_cell.angle_beta   90.00
_cell.angle_gamma   90.00
#
_symmetry.space_group_name_H-M   'P 1'
#
loop_
_entity.id
_entity.type
_entity.pdbx_description
1 polymer ?
#
loop_
_entity_poly.entity_id
_entity_poly.type
_entity_poly.pdbx_seq_one_letter_code
_entity_poly.pdbx_strand_id
1 'polypeptide(L)'
;MNKTKVDDMLIEMISPKVKEIEEKFARGEGLSQDDINTLLLKSQYNHINHLDIKLDETVESVKELRNDFNALEQRVESKINTLQKDFNALEQRVESKINALQKDFNALEERLNAQINGLKKDFKSLEQKVSSDIKSLEEKIEASIQKALNKNMMLLIVVIGFFMTLSKLIDKF
;
A
#
# COMPACT_ATOMS: atom_id res chain seq x y z
N MET A 1 -0.83 -27.18 48.32
CA MET A 1 -1.18 -26.94 49.73
C MET A 1 -0.24 -27.81 50.55
N ASN A 2 0.53 -27.24 51.48
CA ASN A 2 1.25 -28.11 52.40
C ASN A 2 0.21 -28.92 53.19
N LYS A 3 0.31 -30.25 53.16
CA LYS A 3 -0.42 -31.14 54.07
C LYS A 3 -0.49 -30.48 55.43
N THR A 4 -1.69 -30.30 55.98
CA THR A 4 -1.73 -29.70 57.30
C THR A 4 -1.10 -30.70 58.25
N LYS A 5 -0.24 -30.24 59.18
CA LYS A 5 0.36 -31.11 60.20
C LYS A 5 -0.68 -31.94 60.95
N VAL A 6 -1.93 -31.49 60.95
CA VAL A 6 -3.09 -32.14 61.57
C VAL A 6 -3.46 -33.44 60.86
N ASP A 7 -3.40 -33.48 59.52
CA ASP A 7 -3.81 -34.64 58.73
C ASP A 7 -2.87 -35.83 58.98
N ASP A 8 -1.55 -35.59 58.89
CA ASP A 8 -0.55 -36.64 59.14
C ASP A 8 -0.57 -37.10 60.61
N MET A 9 -0.88 -36.22 61.56
CA MET A 9 -1.07 -36.58 62.98
C MET A 9 -2.27 -37.51 63.20
N LEU A 10 -3.39 -37.32 62.48
CA LEU A 10 -4.56 -38.18 62.63
C LEU A 10 -4.31 -39.60 62.13
N ILE A 11 -3.52 -39.77 61.06
CA ILE A 11 -3.07 -41.10 60.61
C ILE A 11 -2.12 -41.74 61.62
N GLU A 12 -1.17 -40.99 62.16
CA GLU A 12 -0.26 -41.49 63.19
C GLU A 12 -1.04 -41.98 64.43
N MET A 13 -2.10 -41.28 64.82
CA MET A 13 -2.95 -41.64 65.96
C MET A 13 -3.71 -42.96 65.76
N ILE A 14 -4.18 -43.26 64.55
CA ILE A 14 -4.92 -44.51 64.27
C ILE A 14 -4.00 -45.68 63.86
N SER A 15 -2.75 -45.40 63.50
CA SER A 15 -1.78 -46.42 63.03
C SER A 15 -1.56 -47.58 64.00
N PRO A 16 -1.45 -47.37 65.34
CA PRO A 16 -1.35 -48.48 66.29
C PRO A 16 -2.58 -49.40 66.24
N LYS A 17 -3.79 -48.84 66.10
CA LYS A 17 -5.04 -49.60 66.03
C LYS A 17 -5.15 -50.37 64.73
N VAL A 18 -4.75 -49.77 63.61
CA VAL A 18 -4.68 -50.44 62.30
C VAL A 18 -3.76 -51.66 62.35
N LYS A 19 -2.61 -51.57 63.03
CA LYS A 19 -1.68 -52.70 63.20
C LYS A 19 -2.29 -53.82 64.05
N GLU A 20 -2.97 -53.49 65.14
CA GLU A 20 -3.72 -54.47 65.96
C GLU A 20 -4.78 -55.21 65.12
N ILE A 21 -5.47 -54.49 64.23
CA ILE A 21 -6.48 -55.03 63.32
C ILE A 21 -5.86 -55.97 62.28
N GLU A 22 -4.73 -55.58 61.68
CA GLU A 22 -3.98 -56.43 60.73
C GLU A 22 -3.52 -57.73 61.39
N GLU A 23 -3.03 -57.67 62.63
CA GLU A 23 -2.60 -58.84 63.40
C GLU A 23 -3.79 -59.75 63.79
N LYS A 24 -4.94 -59.19 64.18
CA LYS A 24 -6.19 -59.95 64.42
C LYS A 24 -6.66 -60.67 63.17
N PHE A 25 -6.67 -59.97 62.04
CA PHE A 25 -7.07 -60.52 60.76
C PHE A 25 -6.13 -61.65 60.32
N ALA A 26 -4.81 -61.50 60.52
CA ALA A 26 -3.82 -62.54 60.23
C ALA A 26 -3.98 -63.81 61.08
N ARG A 27 -4.55 -63.68 62.29
CA ARG A 27 -4.90 -64.81 63.16
C ARG A 27 -6.25 -65.47 62.80
N GLY A 28 -6.96 -64.95 61.80
CA GLY A 28 -8.29 -65.45 61.39
C GLY A 28 -9.44 -65.01 62.29
N GLU A 29 -9.21 -64.02 63.17
CA GLU A 29 -10.26 -63.43 64.01
C GLU A 29 -11.17 -62.52 63.17
N GLY A 30 -12.47 -62.51 63.47
CA GLY A 30 -13.42 -61.59 62.83
C GLY A 30 -13.20 -60.14 63.24
N LEU A 31 -13.48 -59.20 62.34
CA LEU A 31 -13.36 -57.76 62.62
C LEU A 31 -14.60 -57.24 63.34
N SER A 32 -14.39 -56.43 64.38
CA SER A 32 -15.48 -55.69 65.01
C SER A 32 -15.91 -54.48 64.17
N GLN A 33 -17.06 -53.88 64.50
CA GLN A 33 -17.51 -52.67 63.82
C GLN A 33 -16.52 -51.50 63.98
N ASP A 34 -15.85 -51.39 65.13
CA ASP A 34 -14.83 -50.37 65.37
C ASP A 34 -13.57 -50.61 64.54
N ASP A 35 -13.21 -51.86 64.30
CA ASP A 35 -12.10 -52.23 63.42
C ASP A 35 -12.41 -51.85 61.97
N ILE A 36 -13.64 -52.14 61.52
CA ILE A 36 -14.13 -51.75 60.18
C ILE A 36 -14.14 -50.22 60.04
N ASN A 37 -14.67 -49.50 61.04
CA ASN A 37 -14.70 -48.04 61.03
C ASN A 37 -13.28 -47.45 60.96
N THR A 38 -12.33 -48.01 61.71
CA THR A 38 -10.92 -47.58 61.68
C THR A 38 -10.29 -47.78 60.31
N LEU A 39 -10.54 -48.92 59.65
CA LEU A 39 -10.06 -49.19 58.30
C LEU A 39 -10.71 -48.27 57.25
N LEU A 40 -12.01 -48.00 57.39
CA LEU A 40 -12.72 -47.04 56.53
C LEU A 40 -12.14 -45.64 56.65
N LEU A 41 -11.87 -45.17 57.88
CA LEU A 41 -11.24 -43.87 58.12
C LEU A 41 -9.85 -43.78 57.47
N LYS A 42 -9.02 -44.82 57.61
CA LYS A 42 -7.70 -44.89 56.94
C LYS A 42 -7.82 -44.85 55.41
N SER A 43 -8.77 -45.61 54.86
CA SER A 43 -9.02 -45.64 53.41
C SER A 43 -9.47 -44.27 52.88
N GLN A 44 -10.42 -43.63 53.56
CA GLN A 44 -10.91 -42.30 53.22
C GLN A 44 -9.80 -41.25 53.31
N TYR A 45 -9.00 -41.29 54.37
CA TYR A 45 -7.86 -40.40 54.50
C TYR A 45 -6.90 -40.54 53.32
N ASN A 46 -6.50 -41.77 52.96
CA ASN A 46 -5.59 -42.01 51.84
C ASN A 46 -6.16 -41.48 50.52
N HIS A 47 -7.47 -41.65 50.30
CA HIS A 47 -8.15 -41.15 49.11
C HIS A 47 -8.18 -39.61 49.08
N ILE A 48 -8.52 -38.94 50.19
CA ILE A 48 -8.51 -37.48 50.31
C ILE A 48 -7.11 -36.93 50.05
N ASN A 49 -6.09 -37.53 50.68
CA ASN A 49 -4.70 -37.18 50.47
C ASN A 49 -4.26 -37.29 49.00
N HIS A 50 -4.70 -38.32 48.28
CA HIS A 50 -4.42 -38.44 46.85
C HIS A 50 -5.14 -37.38 46.00
N LEU A 51 -6.39 -37.04 46.36
CA LEU A 51 -7.14 -35.97 45.70
C LEU A 51 -6.48 -34.60 45.90
N ASP A 52 -5.96 -34.31 47.10
CA ASP A 52 -5.27 -33.06 47.38
C ASP A 52 -3.99 -32.91 46.54
N ILE A 53 -3.23 -34.00 46.38
CA ILE A 53 -2.05 -34.01 45.49
C ILE A 53 -2.46 -33.70 44.04
N LYS A 54 -3.52 -34.35 43.53
CA LYS A 54 -4.03 -34.07 42.18
C LYS A 54 -4.56 -32.65 42.02
N LEU A 55 -5.15 -32.09 43.08
CA LEU A 55 -5.59 -30.72 43.11
C LEU A 55 -4.40 -29.77 43.01
N ASP A 56 -3.31 -30.03 43.74
CA ASP A 56 -2.08 -29.26 43.66
C ASP A 56 -1.43 -29.31 42.27
N GLU A 57 -1.37 -30.50 41.66
CA GLU A 57 -0.90 -30.68 40.28
C GLU A 57 -1.76 -29.88 39.28
N THR A 58 -3.08 -29.90 39.47
CA THR A 58 -4.03 -29.14 38.63
C THR A 58 -3.85 -27.64 38.82
N VAL A 59 -3.69 -27.17 40.06
CA VAL A 59 -3.45 -25.76 40.39
C VAL A 59 -2.14 -25.30 39.73
N GLU A 60 -1.09 -26.11 39.76
CA GLU A 60 0.17 -25.77 39.11
C GLU A 60 0.03 -25.71 37.59
N SER A 61 -0.62 -26.71 36.98
CA SER A 61 -0.92 -26.72 35.55
C SER A 61 -1.72 -25.49 35.10
N VAL A 62 -2.67 -25.03 35.91
CA VAL A 62 -3.45 -23.81 35.64
C VAL A 62 -2.59 -22.55 35.75
N LYS A 63 -1.63 -22.48 36.69
CA LYS A 63 -0.68 -21.37 36.76
C LYS A 63 0.22 -21.33 35.54
N GLU A 64 0.74 -22.47 35.10
CA GLU A 64 1.56 -22.57 33.88
C GLU A 64 0.76 -22.12 32.66
N LEU A 65 -0.47 -22.61 32.50
CA LEU A 65 -1.36 -22.19 31.42
C LEU A 65 -1.62 -20.67 31.44
N ARG A 66 -1.81 -20.09 32.61
CA ARG A 66 -1.96 -18.64 32.75
C ARG A 66 -0.71 -17.89 32.29
N ASN A 67 0.48 -18.40 32.60
CA ASN A 67 1.74 -17.80 32.15
C ASN A 67 1.88 -17.88 30.63
N ASP A 68 1.51 -19.01 30.02
CA ASP A 68 1.49 -19.17 28.57
C ASP A 68 0.52 -18.20 27.89
N PHE A 69 -0.67 -17.99 28.48
CA PHE A 69 -1.62 -16.99 27.99
C PHE A 69 -1.07 -15.57 28.06
N ASN A 70 -0.44 -15.18 29.18
CA ASN A 70 0.18 -13.86 29.31
C ASN A 70 1.31 -13.67 28.26
N ALA A 71 2.12 -14.71 28.03
CA ALA A 71 3.19 -14.67 27.04
C ALA A 71 2.64 -14.57 25.61
N LEU A 72 1.52 -15.25 25.32
CA LEU A 72 0.80 -15.14 24.06
C LEU A 72 0.23 -13.74 23.86
N GLU A 73 -0.41 -13.16 24.88
CA GLU A 73 -0.97 -11.81 24.86
C GLU A 73 0.11 -10.77 24.53
N GLN A 74 1.25 -10.81 25.22
CA GLN A 74 2.40 -9.93 24.94
C GLN A 74 2.92 -10.09 23.50
N ARG A 75 2.98 -11.33 22.99
CA ARG A 75 3.42 -11.59 21.62
C ARG A 75 2.44 -11.04 20.59
N VAL A 76 1.14 -11.16 20.85
CA VAL A 76 0.08 -10.62 20.01
C VAL A 76 0.15 -9.09 20.01
N GLU A 77 0.25 -8.46 21.18
CA GLU A 77 0.38 -7.01 21.30
C GLU A 77 1.62 -6.48 20.56
N SER A 78 2.77 -7.14 20.72
CA SER A 78 3.99 -6.80 19.98
C SER A 78 3.82 -6.90 18.47
N LYS A 79 3.11 -7.92 17.97
CA LYS A 79 2.83 -8.07 16.54
C LYS A 79 1.88 -6.99 16.03
N ILE A 80 0.83 -6.68 16.78
CA ILE A 80 -0.11 -5.59 16.46
C ILE A 80 0.65 -4.26 16.37
N ASN A 81 1.50 -3.95 17.35
CA ASN A 81 2.30 -2.73 17.36
C ASN A 81 3.27 -2.65 16.17
N THR A 82 3.85 -3.79 15.75
CA THR A 82 4.71 -3.85 14.57
C THR A 82 3.90 -3.60 13.29
N LEU A 83 2.75 -4.27 13.14
CA LEU A 83 1.86 -4.09 11.99
C LEU A 83 1.35 -2.65 11.89
N GLN A 84 1.01 -2.01 13.01
CA GLN A 84 0.62 -0.61 13.05
C GLN A 84 1.73 0.31 12.50
N LYS A 85 2.98 0.07 12.90
CA LYS A 85 4.14 0.83 12.40
C LYS A 85 4.37 0.62 10.91
N ASP A 86 4.31 -0.63 10.46
CA ASP A 86 4.48 -0.97 9.05
C ASP A 86 3.38 -0.35 8.18
N PHE A 87 2.14 -0.35 8.67
CA PHE A 87 1.01 0.29 7.99
C PHE A 87 1.19 1.80 7.89
N ASN A 88 1.56 2.48 8.99
CA ASN A 88 1.83 3.92 8.97
C ASN A 88 2.98 4.28 8.01
N ALA A 89 4.04 3.47 7.98
CA ALA A 89 5.16 3.67 7.05
C ALA A 89 4.74 3.46 5.58
N LEU A 90 3.85 2.50 5.32
CA LEU A 90 3.28 2.28 4.00
C LEU A 90 2.40 3.45 3.57
N GLU A 91 1.53 3.96 4.46
CA GLU A 91 0.67 5.12 4.21
C GLU A 91 1.50 6.34 3.81
N GLN A 92 2.54 6.67 4.58
CA GLN A 92 3.47 7.77 4.27
C GLN A 92 4.16 7.59 2.91
N ARG A 93 4.60 6.35 2.59
CA ARG A 93 5.22 6.05 1.29
C ARG A 93 4.23 6.25 0.14
N VAL A 94 2.99 5.80 0.30
CA VAL A 94 1.93 5.98 -0.71
C VAL A 94 1.63 7.46 -0.91
N GLU A 95 1.44 8.23 0.17
CA GLU A 95 1.20 9.66 0.11
C GLU A 95 2.35 10.40 -0.60
N SER A 96 3.60 10.09 -0.26
CA SER A 96 4.77 10.69 -0.91
C SER A 96 4.82 10.41 -2.42
N LYS A 97 4.45 9.20 -2.85
CA LYS A 97 4.40 8.82 -4.27
C LYS A 97 3.28 9.52 -5.00
N ILE A 98 2.10 9.65 -4.38
CA ILE A 98 0.97 10.40 -4.94
C ILE A 98 1.37 11.86 -5.15
N ASN A 99 1.99 12.49 -4.15
CA ASN A 99 2.45 13.87 -4.25
C ASN A 99 3.53 14.07 -5.34
N ALA A 100 4.46 13.13 -5.46
CA ALA A 100 5.46 13.15 -6.53
C ALA A 100 4.82 13.03 -7.91
N LEU A 101 3.90 12.08 -8.10
CA LEU A 101 3.17 11.90 -9.36
C LEU A 101 2.33 13.13 -9.73
N GLN A 102 1.66 13.74 -8.75
CA GLN A 102 0.90 14.98 -8.96
C GLN A 102 1.82 16.11 -9.48
N LYS A 103 3.01 16.25 -8.89
CA LYS A 103 4.00 17.24 -9.32
C LYS A 103 4.52 16.96 -10.73
N ASP A 104 4.84 15.71 -11.02
CA ASP A 104 5.32 15.31 -12.35
C ASP A 104 4.25 15.53 -13.43
N PHE A 105 2.97 15.25 -13.10
CA PHE A 105 1.85 15.50 -14.00
C PHE A 105 1.66 16.99 -14.27
N ASN A 106 1.67 17.84 -13.25
CA ASN A 106 1.57 19.28 -13.42
C ASN A 106 2.73 19.83 -14.28
N ALA A 107 3.96 19.37 -14.03
CA ALA A 107 5.12 19.76 -14.82
C ALA A 107 5.02 19.31 -16.28
N LEU A 108 4.44 18.14 -16.54
CA LEU A 108 4.18 17.65 -17.89
C LEU A 108 3.12 18.49 -18.60
N GLU A 109 2.03 18.85 -17.90
CA GLU A 109 0.98 19.72 -18.42
C GLU A 109 1.53 21.10 -18.80
N GLU A 110 2.34 21.72 -17.93
CA GLU A 110 3.00 22.99 -18.23
C GLU A 110 3.90 22.92 -19.46
N ARG A 111 4.72 21.87 -19.58
CA ARG A 111 5.59 21.64 -20.74
C ARG A 111 4.80 21.46 -22.02
N LEU A 112 3.71 20.68 -21.97
CA LEU A 112 2.84 20.46 -23.12
C LEU A 112 2.19 21.77 -23.57
N ASN A 113 1.67 22.56 -22.63
CA ASN A 113 1.09 23.87 -22.91
C ASN A 113 2.12 24.82 -23.54
N ALA A 114 3.35 24.85 -23.02
CA ALA A 114 4.43 25.65 -23.58
C ALA A 114 4.77 25.22 -25.02
N GLN A 115 4.87 23.92 -25.30
CA GLN A 115 5.12 23.39 -26.63
C GLN A 115 3.99 23.72 -27.62
N ILE A 116 2.73 23.55 -27.21
CA ILE A 116 1.56 23.90 -28.03
C ILE A 116 1.57 25.40 -28.36
N ASN A 117 1.86 26.25 -27.38
CA ASN A 117 1.92 27.70 -27.60
C ASN A 117 3.08 28.10 -28.51
N GLY A 118 4.24 27.44 -28.37
CA GLY A 118 5.38 27.58 -29.29
C GLY A 118 4.99 27.23 -30.73
N LEU A 119 4.41 26.05 -30.94
CA LEU A 119 3.96 25.60 -32.26
C LEU A 119 2.91 26.54 -32.87
N LYS A 120 1.96 27.04 -32.07
CA LYS A 120 0.98 28.04 -32.54
C LYS A 120 1.65 29.33 -33.01
N LYS A 121 2.70 29.78 -32.32
CA LYS A 121 3.46 30.98 -32.70
C LYS A 121 4.23 30.74 -34.00
N ASP A 122 4.91 29.60 -34.10
CA ASP A 122 5.69 29.23 -35.29
C ASP A 122 4.77 29.12 -36.52
N PHE A 123 3.59 28.50 -36.36
CA PHE A 123 2.60 28.40 -37.42
C PHE A 123 2.09 29.77 -37.88
N LYS A 124 1.76 30.68 -36.95
CA LYS A 124 1.38 32.07 -37.30
C LYS A 124 2.49 32.81 -38.04
N SER A 125 3.75 32.63 -37.61
CA SER A 125 4.89 33.23 -38.28
C SER A 125 5.08 32.69 -39.70
N LEU A 126 4.87 31.39 -39.89
CA LEU A 126 4.92 30.76 -41.20
C LEU A 126 3.80 31.26 -42.12
N GLU A 127 2.57 31.34 -41.60
CA GLU A 127 1.41 31.88 -42.32
C GLU A 127 1.66 33.31 -42.81
N GLN A 128 2.19 34.18 -41.93
CA GLN A 128 2.55 35.56 -42.29
C GLN A 128 3.63 35.61 -43.37
N LYS A 129 4.68 34.78 -43.25
CA LYS A 129 5.76 34.72 -44.24
C LYS A 129 5.24 34.26 -45.60
N VAL A 130 4.44 33.19 -45.63
CA VAL A 130 3.83 32.69 -46.87
C VAL A 130 2.92 33.75 -47.50
N SER A 131 2.11 34.45 -46.71
CA SER A 131 1.28 35.55 -47.22
C SER A 131 2.10 36.69 -47.81
N SER A 132 3.20 37.08 -47.15
CA SER A 132 4.14 38.10 -47.65
C SER A 132 4.84 37.66 -48.93
N ASP A 133 5.29 36.41 -49.00
CA ASP A 133 5.95 35.86 -50.17
C ASP A 133 5.00 35.79 -51.38
N ILE A 134 3.73 35.43 -51.15
CA ILE A 134 2.67 35.46 -52.18
C ILE A 134 2.45 36.88 -52.69
N LYS A 135 2.27 37.88 -51.81
CA LYS A 135 2.11 39.28 -52.21
C LYS A 135 3.29 39.80 -53.03
N SER A 136 4.51 39.49 -52.60
CA SER A 136 5.72 39.87 -53.35
C SER A 136 5.78 39.21 -54.73
N LEU A 137 5.31 37.97 -54.85
CA LEU A 137 5.22 37.27 -56.13
C LEU A 137 4.17 37.92 -57.05
N GLU A 138 2.99 38.24 -56.52
CA GLU A 138 1.93 38.96 -57.23
C GLU A 138 2.45 40.30 -57.80
N GLU A 139 3.08 41.13 -56.96
CA GLU A 139 3.68 42.41 -57.36
C GLU A 139 4.74 42.24 -58.48
N LYS A 140 5.61 41.23 -58.37
CA LYS A 140 6.62 40.95 -59.40
C LYS A 140 6.01 40.51 -60.73
N ILE A 141 4.93 39.72 -60.68
CA ILE A 141 4.19 39.31 -61.87
C ILE A 141 3.53 40.53 -62.51
N GLU A 142 2.84 41.36 -61.74
CA GLU A 142 2.21 42.60 -62.23
C GLU A 142 3.23 43.54 -62.88
N ALA A 143 4.35 43.80 -62.22
CA ALA A 143 5.42 44.63 -62.75
C ALA A 143 6.01 44.06 -64.06
N SER A 144 6.16 42.74 -64.14
CA SER A 144 6.66 42.06 -65.34
C SER A 144 5.68 42.17 -66.50
N ILE A 145 4.38 41.99 -66.24
CA ILE A 145 3.31 42.15 -67.23
C ILE A 145 3.26 43.61 -67.71
N GLN A 146 3.24 44.59 -66.81
CA GLN A 146 3.24 46.01 -67.15
C GLN A 146 4.45 46.38 -67.99
N LYS A 147 5.65 45.91 -67.64
CA LYS A 147 6.88 46.17 -68.40
C LYS A 147 6.81 45.59 -69.82
N ALA A 148 6.28 44.37 -69.97
CA ALA A 148 6.09 43.74 -71.27
C ALA A 148 5.05 44.48 -72.14
N LEU A 149 3.91 44.86 -71.56
CA LEU A 149 2.86 45.62 -72.23
C LEU A 149 3.35 47.01 -72.67
N ASN A 150 4.02 47.75 -71.77
CA ASN A 150 4.56 49.07 -72.09
C ASN A 150 5.60 49.02 -73.20
N LYS A 151 6.47 47.99 -73.21
CA LYS A 151 7.43 47.78 -74.30
C LYS A 151 6.74 47.54 -75.65
N ASN A 152 5.71 46.71 -75.68
CA ASN A 152 4.93 46.44 -76.89
C ASN A 152 4.16 47.69 -77.36
N MET A 153 3.57 48.46 -76.44
CA MET A 153 2.87 49.70 -76.75
C MET A 153 3.83 50.75 -77.36
N MET A 154 5.02 50.92 -76.79
CA MET A 154 6.03 51.83 -77.34
C MET A 154 6.47 51.42 -78.74
N LEU A 155 6.66 50.12 -78.99
CA LEU A 155 6.98 49.61 -80.33
C LEU A 155 5.86 49.95 -81.33
N LEU A 156 4.60 49.76 -80.93
CA LEU A 156 3.44 50.05 -81.76
C LEU A 156 3.31 51.56 -82.05
N ILE A 157 3.55 52.42 -81.05
CA ILE A 157 3.61 53.88 -81.21
C ILE A 157 4.72 54.28 -82.20
N VAL A 158 5.92 53.68 -82.08
CA VAL A 158 7.05 53.92 -82.99
C VAL A 158 6.70 53.52 -84.42
N VAL A 159 6.09 52.34 -84.61
CA VAL A 159 5.66 51.84 -85.93
C VAL A 159 4.59 52.76 -86.54
N ILE A 160 3.56 53.12 -85.78
CA ILE A 160 2.51 54.06 -86.24
C ILE A 160 3.11 55.41 -86.61
N GLY A 161 4.02 55.95 -85.79
CA GLY A 161 4.74 57.20 -86.08
C GLY A 161 5.50 57.15 -87.39
N PHE A 162 6.24 56.06 -87.62
CA PHE A 162 6.94 55.81 -88.88
C PHE A 162 6.00 55.75 -90.09
N PHE A 163 4.91 54.99 -90.00
CA PHE A 163 3.88 54.93 -91.04
C PHE A 163 3.28 56.30 -91.37
N MET A 164 2.95 57.12 -90.36
CA MET A 164 2.42 58.47 -90.59
C MET A 164 3.43 59.37 -91.31
N THR A 165 4.72 59.28 -90.99
CA THR A 165 5.76 60.05 -91.71
C THR A 165 5.92 59.61 -93.16
N LEU A 166 5.87 58.30 -93.44
CA LEU A 166 5.90 57.77 -94.80
C LEU A 166 4.66 58.16 -95.61
N SER A 167 3.47 58.05 -95.03
CA SER A 167 2.21 58.44 -95.69
C SER A 167 2.23 59.90 -96.13
N LYS A 168 2.67 60.82 -95.25
CA LYS A 168 2.81 62.24 -95.59
C LYS A 168 3.84 62.50 -96.68
N LEU A 169 4.86 61.66 -96.80
CA LEU A 169 5.87 61.79 -97.83
C LEU A 169 5.33 61.38 -99.21
N ILE A 170 4.56 60.29 -99.26
CA ILE A 170 3.90 59.78 -100.47
C ILE A 170 2.84 60.77 -100.98
N ASP A 171 2.02 61.37 -100.11
CA ASP A 171 1.03 62.39 -100.51
C ASP A 171 1.65 63.65 -101.16
N LYS A 172 2.97 63.84 -101.02
CA LYS A 172 3.70 65.01 -101.53
C LYS A 172 4.38 64.77 -102.88
N PHE A 173 4.33 63.52 -103.39
CA PHE A 173 4.79 63.11 -104.72
C PHE A 173 3.59 62.91 -105.65
#